data_AF-A0A6A4TL78-F1
#
_entry.id   AF-A0A6A4TL78-F1
#
_cell.length_a   1.000
_cell.length_b   1.000
_cell.length_c   1.000
_cell.angle_alpha   90.00
_cell.angle_beta   90.00
_cell.angle_gamma   90.00
#
_symmetry.space_group_name_H-M   'P 1'
#
loop_
_entity.id
_entity.type
_entity.pdbx_description
1 polymer ?
#
loop_
_entity_poly.entity_id
_entity_poly.type
_entity_poly.pdbx_seq_one_letter_code
_entity_poly.pdbx_strand_id
1 'polypeptide(L)'
;MAEKFDNLEEHLEKFIENIRQLGIIVSDFQPSSQAGLNQKLNFMISGLQDIEKCRQQLHEINVPLEVFEYIDQGRNPQLYTKECLERALARNEQVKGKIDTMTSEERHIGCGIAKLIRTAGRRCVWTLASVWYVRYGSNPNVDMASTQRRTRATVVFF
;
A
#
# COMPACT_ATOMS: atom_id res chain seq x y z
N MET A 1 15.09 0.21 22.17
CA MET A 1 13.64 0.13 21.86
C MET A 1 13.03 -1.13 22.47
N ALA A 2 13.71 -2.29 22.42
CA ALA A 2 13.32 -3.52 23.12
C ALA A 2 13.26 -3.39 24.66
N GLU A 3 14.26 -2.76 25.29
CA GLU A 3 14.36 -2.64 26.76
C GLU A 3 13.13 -2.03 27.48
N LYS A 4 12.33 -1.22 26.79
CA LYS A 4 11.10 -0.64 27.37
C LYS A 4 9.98 -1.67 27.52
N PHE A 5 9.95 -2.65 26.61
CA PHE A 5 8.97 -3.72 26.64
C PHE A 5 9.39 -4.84 27.57
N ASP A 6 10.69 -5.10 27.68
CA ASP A 6 11.24 -6.15 28.56
C ASP A 6 10.77 -5.97 30.02
N ASN A 7 10.74 -4.72 30.51
CA ASN A 7 10.25 -4.43 31.86
C ASN A 7 8.74 -4.71 32.01
N LEU A 8 7.92 -4.30 31.04
CA LEU A 8 6.48 -4.60 31.08
C LEU A 8 6.23 -6.11 30.99
N GLU A 9 6.94 -6.80 30.11
CA GLU A 9 6.85 -8.24 29.91
C GLU A 9 7.20 -8.99 31.21
N GLU A 10 8.30 -8.63 31.86
CA GLU A 10 8.70 -9.22 33.15
C GLU A 10 7.63 -9.01 34.24
N HIS A 11 7.02 -7.82 34.32
CA HIS A 11 5.94 -7.56 35.27
C HIS A 11 4.67 -8.36 34.94
N LEU A 12 4.34 -8.52 33.66
CA LEU A 12 3.21 -9.34 33.21
C LEU A 12 3.43 -10.82 33.51
N GLU A 13 4.60 -11.36 33.23
CA GLU A 13 4.94 -12.76 33.54
C GLU A 13 4.87 -13.04 35.04
N LYS A 14 5.47 -12.16 35.86
CA LYS A 14 5.37 -12.24 37.32
C LYS A 14 3.92 -12.16 37.79
N PHE A 15 3.11 -11.32 37.17
CA PHE A 15 1.69 -11.18 37.51
C PHE A 15 0.88 -12.42 37.18
N ILE A 16 1.08 -13.02 36.00
CA ILE A 16 0.44 -14.28 35.59
C ILE A 16 0.83 -15.40 36.55
N GLU A 17 2.10 -15.49 36.93
CA GLU A 17 2.57 -16.50 37.88
C GLU A 17 2.00 -16.29 39.29
N ASN A 18 1.86 -15.03 39.73
CA ASN A 18 1.19 -14.71 41.00
C ASN A 18 -0.28 -15.14 41.01
N ILE A 19 -1.01 -14.96 39.91
CA ILE A 19 -2.39 -15.45 39.74
C ILE A 19 -2.43 -16.98 39.80
N ARG A 20 -1.50 -17.66 39.11
CA ARG A 20 -1.42 -19.13 39.13
C ARG A 20 -1.20 -19.65 40.55
N GLN A 21 -0.29 -19.04 41.30
CA GLN A 21 -0.01 -19.39 42.69
C GLN A 21 -1.22 -19.15 43.59
N LEU A 22 -1.95 -18.04 43.40
CA LEU A 22 -3.21 -17.82 44.10
C LEU A 22 -4.24 -18.90 43.78
N GLY A 23 -4.35 -19.30 42.51
CA GLY A 23 -5.22 -20.40 42.08
C GLY A 23 -4.91 -21.71 42.81
N ILE A 24 -3.64 -22.03 43.05
CA ILE A 24 -3.22 -23.19 43.84
C ILE A 24 -3.68 -23.06 45.30
N ILE A 25 -3.41 -21.92 45.94
CA ILE A 25 -3.77 -21.68 47.36
C ILE A 25 -5.28 -21.76 47.56
N VAL A 26 -6.07 -21.24 46.61
CA VAL A 26 -7.53 -21.29 46.66
C VAL A 26 -8.05 -22.71 46.39
N SER A 27 -7.38 -23.48 45.54
CA SER A 27 -7.76 -24.86 45.21
C SER A 27 -7.53 -25.83 46.38
N ASP A 28 -6.47 -25.61 47.18
CA ASP A 28 -6.15 -26.40 48.38
C ASP A 28 -6.13 -25.52 49.64
N PHE A 29 -7.27 -24.88 49.91
CA PHE A 29 -7.36 -23.90 50.99
C PHE A 29 -7.38 -24.58 52.37
N GLN A 30 -6.44 -24.17 53.23
CA GLN A 30 -6.41 -24.53 54.66
C GLN A 30 -6.60 -23.29 55.56
N PRO A 31 -7.22 -23.39 56.74
CA PRO A 31 -7.40 -22.24 57.65
C PRO A 31 -6.10 -21.53 58.05
N SER A 32 -4.99 -22.28 58.14
CA SER A 32 -3.64 -21.76 58.37
C SER A 32 -3.09 -20.93 57.18
N SER A 33 -3.59 -21.18 55.97
CA SER A 33 -3.14 -20.52 54.73
C SER A 33 -3.78 -19.16 54.48
N GLN A 34 -4.78 -18.76 55.29
CA GLN A 34 -5.50 -17.49 55.15
C GLN A 34 -4.57 -16.26 55.14
N ALA A 35 -3.53 -16.27 55.97
CA ALA A 35 -2.55 -15.20 56.02
C ALA A 35 -1.75 -15.09 54.71
N GLY A 36 -1.36 -16.22 54.13
CA GLY A 36 -0.67 -16.29 52.83
C GLY A 36 -1.56 -15.84 51.68
N LEU A 37 -2.85 -16.19 51.71
CA LEU A 37 -3.84 -15.73 50.73
C LEU A 37 -4.01 -14.20 50.77
N ASN A 38 -4.15 -13.62 51.97
CA ASN A 38 -4.28 -12.17 52.13
C ASN A 38 -3.03 -11.42 51.65
N GLN A 39 -1.83 -11.95 51.95
CA GLN A 39 -0.58 -11.40 51.43
C GLN A 39 -0.54 -11.46 49.89
N LYS A 40 -0.96 -12.58 49.30
CA LYS A 40 -0.96 -12.75 47.85
C LYS A 40 -1.97 -11.84 47.14
N LEU A 41 -3.16 -11.64 47.73
CA LEU A 41 -4.15 -10.67 47.28
C LEU A 41 -3.59 -9.25 47.26
N ASN A 42 -2.94 -8.82 48.36
CA ASN A 42 -2.28 -7.52 48.41
C ASN A 42 -1.18 -7.39 47.34
N PHE A 43 -0.42 -8.47 47.10
CA PHE A 43 0.60 -8.50 46.06
C PHE A 43 0.00 -8.36 44.65
N MET A 44 -1.18 -8.92 44.39
CA MET A 44 -1.88 -8.71 43.11
C MET A 44 -2.34 -7.26 42.93
N ILE A 45 -2.86 -6.63 43.99
CA ILE A 45 -3.27 -5.22 43.94
C ILE A 45 -2.06 -4.35 43.62
N SER A 46 -0.92 -4.55 44.29
CA SER A 46 0.32 -3.84 43.99
C SER A 46 0.84 -4.15 42.58
N GLY A 47 0.76 -5.41 42.14
CA GLY A 47 1.18 -5.82 40.79
C GLY A 47 0.39 -5.12 39.68
N LEU A 48 -0.93 -4.96 39.84
CA LEU A 48 -1.75 -4.18 38.91
C LEU A 48 -1.34 -2.69 38.88
N GLN A 49 -1.03 -2.11 40.05
CA GLN A 49 -0.54 -0.73 40.11
C GLN A 49 0.82 -0.55 39.43
N ASP A 50 1.71 -1.54 39.53
CA ASP A 50 3.02 -1.48 38.89
C ASP A 50 2.90 -1.63 37.36
N ILE A 51 2.02 -2.50 36.87
CA ILE A 51 1.70 -2.60 35.43
C ILE A 51 1.13 -1.27 34.90
N GLU A 52 0.23 -0.60 35.64
CA GLU A 52 -0.31 0.70 35.25
C GLU A 52 0.78 1.79 35.18
N LYS A 53 1.80 1.74 36.04
CA LYS A 53 2.95 2.67 35.95
C LYS A 53 3.78 2.43 34.70
N CYS A 54 3.99 1.17 34.31
CA CYS A 54 4.72 0.82 33.08
C CYS A 54 4.03 1.36 31.82
N ARG A 55 2.70 1.51 31.83
CA ARG A 55 1.94 2.13 30.73
C ARG A 55 2.45 3.52 30.36
N GLN A 56 2.90 4.31 31.35
CA GLN A 56 3.40 5.68 31.11
C GLN A 56 4.65 5.73 30.23
N GLN A 57 5.38 4.61 30.13
CA GLN A 57 6.60 4.52 29.34
C GLN A 57 6.33 4.13 27.87
N LEU A 58 5.08 3.77 27.54
CA LEU A 58 4.67 3.17 26.27
C LEU A 58 3.70 4.04 25.44
N HIS A 59 3.53 5.32 25.80
CA HIS A 59 2.52 6.23 25.22
C HIS A 59 2.56 6.43 23.70
N GLU A 60 3.62 6.03 23.00
CA GLU A 60 3.77 6.23 21.55
C GLU A 60 3.34 5.03 20.70
N ILE A 61 2.60 4.07 21.26
CA ILE A 61 2.19 2.85 20.54
C ILE A 61 0.69 2.88 20.31
N ASN A 62 0.29 2.86 19.04
CA ASN A 62 -1.10 2.73 18.65
C ASN A 62 -1.34 1.34 18.04
N VAL A 63 -2.15 0.53 18.71
CA VAL A 63 -2.47 -0.84 18.26
C VAL A 63 -3.78 -0.81 17.46
N PRO A 64 -3.82 -1.28 16.20
CA PRO A 64 -5.05 -1.35 15.43
C PRO A 64 -6.09 -2.25 16.10
N LEU A 65 -7.36 -1.81 16.09
CA LEU A 65 -8.46 -2.55 16.74
C LEU A 65 -8.65 -3.95 16.15
N GLU A 66 -8.38 -4.08 14.85
CA GLU A 66 -8.51 -5.34 14.12
C GLU A 66 -7.59 -6.43 14.70
N VAL A 67 -6.47 -6.06 15.34
CA VAL A 67 -5.56 -7.02 15.99
C VAL A 67 -6.20 -7.65 17.22
N PHE A 68 -7.09 -6.95 17.93
CA PHE A 68 -7.79 -7.51 19.09
C PHE A 68 -8.68 -8.70 18.69
N GLU A 69 -9.31 -8.67 17.52
CA GLU A 69 -10.10 -9.80 17.02
C GLU A 69 -9.26 -11.07 16.84
N TYR A 70 -7.99 -10.94 16.43
CA TYR A 70 -7.07 -12.08 16.33
C TYR A 70 -6.72 -12.62 17.71
N ILE A 71 -6.48 -11.74 18.69
CA ILE A 71 -6.14 -12.13 20.07
C ILE A 71 -7.31 -12.86 20.73
N ASP A 72 -8.53 -12.31 20.62
CA ASP A 72 -9.74 -12.90 21.22
C ASP A 72 -10.06 -14.29 20.65
N GLN A 73 -9.73 -14.52 19.37
CA GLN A 73 -9.87 -15.82 18.71
C GLN A 73 -8.69 -16.77 18.99
N GLY A 74 -7.68 -16.35 19.76
CA GLY A 74 -6.47 -17.12 20.02
C GLY A 74 -5.56 -17.31 18.79
N ARG A 75 -5.70 -16.46 17.77
CA ARG A 75 -4.85 -16.46 16.57
C ARG A 75 -3.60 -15.61 16.79
N ASN A 76 -2.52 -15.95 16.08
CA ASN A 76 -1.29 -15.16 16.14
C ASN A 76 -1.51 -13.77 15.50
N PRO A 77 -1.30 -12.66 16.23
CA PRO A 77 -1.47 -11.30 15.70
C PRO A 77 -0.50 -10.97 14.56
N GLN A 78 0.61 -11.69 14.38
CA GLN A 78 1.48 -11.53 13.22
C GLN A 78 0.80 -11.90 11.89
N LEU A 79 -0.25 -12.73 11.93
CA LEU A 79 -1.06 -13.04 10.76
C LEU A 79 -1.76 -11.79 10.23
N TYR A 80 -2.21 -10.88 11.10
CA TYR A 80 -2.78 -9.60 10.68
C TYR A 80 -1.74 -8.77 9.90
N THR A 81 -0.51 -8.68 10.40
CA THR A 81 0.57 -7.96 9.70
C THR A 81 0.81 -8.54 8.31
N LYS A 82 0.84 -9.88 8.21
CA LYS A 82 0.97 -10.58 6.93
C LYS A 82 -0.19 -10.27 5.99
N GLU A 83 -1.43 -10.37 6.45
CA GLU A 83 -2.61 -10.08 5.63
C GLU A 83 -2.69 -8.62 5.19
N CYS A 84 -2.26 -7.68 6.04
CA CYS A 84 -2.14 -6.27 5.66
C CYS A 84 -1.13 -6.06 4.54
N LEU A 85 0.03 -6.71 4.62
CA LEU A 85 1.05 -6.71 3.57
C LEU A 85 0.50 -7.32 2.27
N GLU A 86 -0.13 -8.49 2.33
CA GLU A 86 -0.69 -9.17 1.16
C GLU A 86 -1.81 -8.34 0.51
N ARG A 87 -2.70 -7.74 1.31
CA ARG A 87 -3.73 -6.82 0.80
C ARG A 87 -3.13 -5.58 0.15
N ALA A 88 -2.07 -5.02 0.73
CA ALA A 88 -1.39 -3.86 0.15
C ALA A 88 -0.71 -4.22 -1.18
N LEU A 89 -0.06 -5.39 -1.26
CA LEU A 89 0.55 -5.89 -2.49
C LEU A 89 -0.50 -6.12 -3.58
N ALA A 90 -1.59 -6.84 -3.27
CA ALA A 90 -2.67 -7.09 -4.22
C ALA A 90 -3.32 -5.79 -4.73
N ARG A 91 -3.53 -4.80 -3.83
CA ARG A 91 -4.01 -3.48 -4.23
C ARG A 91 -3.02 -2.74 -5.11
N ASN A 92 -1.72 -2.82 -4.82
CA ASN A 92 -0.68 -2.18 -5.61
C ASN A 92 -0.63 -2.76 -7.04
N GLU A 93 -0.67 -4.09 -7.17
CA GLU A 93 -0.75 -4.77 -8.46
C GLU A 93 -2.03 -4.41 -9.22
N GLN A 94 -3.17 -4.37 -8.53
CA GLN A 94 -4.44 -3.97 -9.13
C GLN A 94 -4.40 -2.52 -9.64
N VAL A 95 -3.85 -1.58 -8.86
CA VAL A 95 -3.70 -0.18 -9.25
C VAL A 95 -2.73 -0.06 -10.43
N LYS A 96 -1.63 -0.81 -10.43
CA LYS A 96 -0.70 -0.86 -11.55
C LYS A 96 -1.38 -1.34 -12.83
N GLY A 97 -2.17 -2.41 -12.78
CA GLY A 97 -2.94 -2.88 -13.94
C GLY A 97 -3.95 -1.86 -14.47
N LYS A 98 -4.59 -1.07 -13.58
CA LYS A 98 -5.45 0.05 -13.96
C LYS A 98 -4.66 1.18 -14.63
N ILE A 99 -3.48 1.51 -14.13
CA ILE A 99 -2.60 2.52 -14.75
C ILE A 99 -2.16 2.05 -16.14
N ASP A 100 -1.73 0.79 -16.27
CA ASP A 100 -1.27 0.23 -17.54
C ASP A 100 -2.37 0.25 -18.60
N THR A 101 -3.61 -0.12 -18.23
CA THR A 101 -4.78 -0.03 -19.12
C THR A 101 -5.05 1.41 -19.55
N MET A 102 -5.11 2.37 -18.61
CA MET A 102 -5.30 3.79 -18.96
C MET A 102 -4.19 4.32 -19.88
N THR A 103 -2.92 4.01 -19.61
CA THR A 103 -1.81 4.47 -20.47
C THR A 103 -1.84 3.80 -21.85
N SER A 104 -2.38 2.58 -21.95
CA SER A 104 -2.52 1.89 -23.24
C SER A 104 -3.59 2.53 -24.11
N GLU A 105 -4.69 3.00 -23.50
CA GLU A 105 -5.75 3.74 -24.17
C GLU A 105 -5.24 5.09 -24.67
N GLU A 106 -4.51 5.84 -23.83
CA GLU A 106 -3.84 7.08 -24.22
C GLU A 106 -2.91 6.88 -25.43
N ARG A 107 -2.11 5.80 -25.43
CA ARG A 107 -1.25 5.45 -26.58
C ARG A 107 -2.06 5.10 -27.82
N HIS A 108 -3.18 4.40 -27.67
CA HIS A 108 -4.04 4.02 -28.79
C HIS A 108 -4.65 5.27 -29.46
N ILE A 109 -5.18 6.18 -28.64
CA ILE A 109 -5.72 7.47 -29.09
C ILE A 109 -4.63 8.29 -29.77
N GLY A 110 -3.45 8.42 -29.13
CA GLY A 110 -2.30 9.13 -29.70
C GLY A 110 -1.85 8.55 -31.05
N CYS A 111 -1.78 7.22 -31.18
CA CYS A 111 -1.46 6.55 -32.44
C CYS A 111 -2.53 6.80 -33.52
N GLY A 112 -3.81 6.81 -33.15
CA GLY A 112 -4.93 7.14 -34.04
C GLY A 112 -4.82 8.55 -34.61
N ILE A 113 -4.59 9.53 -33.74
CA ILE A 113 -4.39 10.94 -34.13
C ILE A 113 -3.17 11.07 -35.05
N ALA A 114 -2.04 10.43 -34.71
CA ALA A 114 -0.82 10.47 -35.53
C ALA A 114 -1.04 9.85 -36.93
N LYS A 115 -1.82 8.77 -37.05
CA LYS A 115 -2.20 8.17 -38.34
C LYS A 115 -3.11 9.08 -39.16
N LEU A 116 -4.08 9.75 -38.52
CA LEU A 116 -4.97 10.71 -39.19
C LEU A 116 -4.18 11.88 -39.76
N ILE A 117 -3.31 12.50 -38.96
CA ILE A 117 -2.43 13.60 -39.39
C ILE A 117 -1.55 13.16 -40.58
N ARG A 118 -0.94 11.97 -40.50
CA ARG A 118 -0.10 11.43 -41.58
C ARG A 118 -0.87 11.17 -42.87
N THR A 119 -2.09 10.65 -42.77
CA THR A 119 -2.95 10.35 -43.93
C THR A 119 -3.50 11.64 -44.56
N ALA A 120 -3.92 12.61 -43.73
CA ALA A 120 -4.36 13.92 -44.19
C ALA A 120 -3.23 14.67 -44.92
N GLY A 121 -2.02 14.69 -44.35
CA GLY A 121 -0.84 15.28 -44.98
C GLY A 121 -0.51 14.65 -46.34
N ARG A 122 -0.55 13.30 -46.45
CA ARG A 122 -0.37 12.60 -47.73
C ARG A 122 -1.47 12.96 -48.74
N ARG A 123 -2.73 13.01 -48.31
CA ARG A 123 -3.86 13.31 -49.18
C ARG A 123 -3.74 14.73 -49.75
N CYS A 124 -3.42 15.75 -48.93
CA CYS A 124 -3.18 17.11 -49.41
C CYS A 124 -2.06 17.20 -50.46
N VAL A 125 -0.95 16.50 -50.27
CA VAL A 125 0.15 16.46 -51.25
C VAL A 125 -0.32 15.85 -52.57
N TRP A 126 -1.10 14.77 -52.54
CA TRP A 126 -1.67 14.15 -53.73
C TRP A 126 -2.68 15.05 -54.45
N THR A 127 -3.55 15.75 -53.72
CA THR A 127 -4.50 16.69 -54.33
C THR A 127 -3.78 17.85 -55.00
N LEU A 128 -2.78 18.44 -54.33
CA LEU A 128 -1.96 19.51 -54.89
C LEU A 128 -1.18 19.05 -56.13
N ALA A 129 -0.62 17.84 -56.12
CA ALA A 129 0.06 17.25 -57.28
C ALA A 129 -0.89 17.04 -58.46
N SER A 130 -2.11 16.56 -58.19
CA SER A 130 -3.14 16.32 -59.20
C SER A 130 -3.64 17.63 -59.83
N VAL A 131 -3.89 18.65 -59.01
CA VAL A 131 -4.27 20.00 -59.48
C VAL A 131 -3.15 20.61 -60.32
N TRP A 132 -1.89 20.43 -59.91
CA TRP A 132 -0.74 20.91 -60.68
C TRP A 132 -0.60 20.20 -62.04
N TYR A 133 -0.75 18.88 -62.06
CA TYR A 133 -0.69 18.08 -63.29
C TYR A 133 -1.78 18.46 -64.30
N VAL A 134 -3.02 18.65 -63.84
CA VAL A 134 -4.14 19.11 -64.69
C VAL A 134 -3.90 20.52 -65.23
N ARG A 135 -3.22 21.39 -64.48
CA ARG A 135 -3.01 22.79 -64.86
C ARG A 135 -1.79 23.02 -65.77
N TYR A 136 -0.78 22.16 -65.72
CA TYR A 136 0.50 22.36 -66.43
C TYR A 136 0.93 21.19 -67.35
N GLY A 137 0.20 20.08 -67.37
CA GLY A 137 0.34 19.02 -68.39
C GLY A 137 1.69 18.29 -68.47
N SER A 138 2.60 18.49 -67.52
CA SER A 138 3.95 17.91 -67.53
C SER A 138 4.24 17.08 -66.27
N ASN A 139 5.03 16.01 -66.42
CA ASN A 139 5.29 14.99 -65.39
C ASN A 139 6.14 15.58 -64.23
N PRO A 140 5.67 15.57 -62.96
CA PRO A 140 6.23 16.35 -61.84
C PRO A 140 7.50 15.75 -61.20
N ASN A 141 8.17 14.79 -61.84
CA ASN A 141 9.17 13.94 -61.18
C ASN A 141 10.47 14.67 -60.78
N VAL A 142 10.63 15.95 -61.12
CA VAL A 142 11.85 16.73 -60.83
C VAL A 142 11.63 17.82 -59.76
N ASP A 143 10.40 18.32 -59.54
CA ASP A 143 10.16 19.46 -58.63
C ASP A 143 9.37 19.14 -57.34
N MET A 144 8.77 17.95 -57.20
CA MET A 144 8.08 17.59 -55.94
C MET A 144 9.03 17.36 -54.75
N ALA A 145 10.31 17.08 -55.00
CA ALA A 145 11.31 16.86 -53.94
C ALA A 145 11.64 18.15 -53.14
N SER A 146 11.45 19.33 -53.73
CA SER A 146 11.68 20.62 -53.06
C SER A 146 10.46 21.05 -52.22
N THR A 147 9.25 20.76 -52.69
CA THR A 147 7.99 21.10 -51.99
C THR A 147 7.76 20.21 -50.76
N GLN A 148 8.21 18.96 -50.80
CA GLN A 148 8.06 18.03 -49.67
C GLN A 148 8.94 18.38 -48.46
N ARG A 149 10.01 19.18 -48.64
CA ARG A 149 10.80 19.73 -47.52
C ARG A 149 10.11 20.91 -46.84
N ARG A 150 9.28 21.67 -47.54
CA ARG A 150 8.62 22.87 -46.99
C ARG A 150 7.46 22.53 -46.05
N THR A 151 6.68 21.50 -46.34
CA THR A 151 5.63 21.00 -45.42
C THR A 151 6.17 20.22 -44.23
N ARG A 152 7.40 19.70 -44.30
CA ARG A 152 8.06 19.05 -43.16
C ARG A 152 8.48 20.06 -42.08
N ALA A 153 8.69 21.33 -42.42
CA ALA A 153 9.16 22.36 -41.49
C ALA A 153 8.03 22.96 -40.62
N THR A 154 6.78 22.94 -41.07
CA THR A 154 5.66 23.58 -40.33
C THR A 154 4.97 22.65 -39.33
N VAL A 155 5.18 21.32 -39.41
CA VAL A 155 4.52 20.34 -38.53
C VAL A 155 5.44 19.85 -37.39
N VAL A 156 6.66 20.38 -37.28
CA VAL A 156 7.62 20.03 -36.19
C VAL A 156 7.50 21.00 -35.00
N PHE A 157 6.65 22.02 -35.07
CA PHE A 157 6.30 22.90 -33.96
C PHE A 157 4.82 22.72 -33.63
N PHE A 158 4.47 21.65 -32.92
CA PHE A 158 3.37 21.52 -31.95
C PHE A 158 3.27 20.05 -31.48
#